data_AF-A0A182NM20-F1
#
_entry.id   AF-A0A182NM20-F1
#
_cell.length_a   1.000
_cell.length_b   1.000
_cell.length_c   1.000
_cell.angle_alpha   90.00
_cell.angle_beta   90.00
_cell.angle_gamma   90.00
#
_symmetry.space_group_name_H-M   'P 1'
#
loop_
_entity.id
_entity.type
_entity.pdbx_description
1 polymer ?
#
loop_
_entity_poly.entity_id
_entity_poly.type
_entity_poly.pdbx_seq_one_letter_code
_entity_poly.pdbx_strand_id
1 'polypeptide(L)'
;MYEEDPQSSDEESPVPDANTCSSKELVKLFQQELSPGSEVAASLKRTCGLHISQSCDYSTLAVGLSRRELQLYRVREGGELALENGSLGRYESGIRGVSFFNGDPNSLACCTEAGDIYLYDVRSGSEVHRFEDTSEGRKKTMTACDINRNDRVLCASSEVQKNGDSYLLFFDVRERAYLGCYWECHSEDITHVRFHPTDPDMFASASVDGLTNVFDISKLTEDDAMQYCFNVETSIDAINWHTDPTGRDLVSCVTTTNELHLYDVESQDRVALFDREQITQSLRRTSSIDCNVVATHNDGNGSFFVLAGSNYNRGADCLRTLKYDNKCLLPDRSFGGNRQIVRASVYNERDQYLIATGEAGLITLWKCRDGSSEQNDGTVNSASKGLKQKLHLGDIIRKIWMLSVRRMPMGSSTSIITNEQLAEYAELTYLSKSEIIYILQKVLSLDGGRNFSLTKRFPEPEMVDLFPQLKHNPFRDRLLHVFSSENDDQFSFEDLLDLFSVLSEKCPLAVKATWAFQVYDFDNDNLISKEDIVELCDRITKHDLLESEEKGIIADLLLREIDLQNNGNIGEFEFVHAMCKMPEFRQTFSCRV
;
A
#
# COMPACT_ATOMS: atom_id res chain seq x y z
N MET A 1 -62.04 -11.13 9.77
CA MET A 1 -60.98 -10.37 10.43
C MET A 1 -59.73 -11.23 10.39
N TYR A 2 -58.94 -11.05 9.34
CA TYR A 2 -57.52 -11.38 9.33
C TYR A 2 -56.90 -10.12 8.71
N GLU A 3 -56.24 -9.34 9.56
CA GLU A 3 -55.49 -8.16 9.17
C GLU A 3 -54.33 -8.62 8.28
N GLU A 4 -54.22 -8.01 7.09
CA GLU A 4 -53.03 -8.10 6.25
C GLU A 4 -51.99 -7.15 6.82
N ASP A 5 -50.84 -7.70 7.22
CA ASP A 5 -49.64 -6.93 7.58
C ASP A 5 -49.18 -6.08 6.38
N PRO A 6 -48.80 -4.81 6.58
CA PRO A 6 -48.26 -3.98 5.52
C PRO A 6 -46.86 -4.48 5.16
N GLN A 7 -46.67 -4.84 3.89
CA GLN A 7 -45.36 -5.11 3.31
C GLN A 7 -44.39 -3.96 3.62
N SER A 8 -43.29 -4.29 4.32
CA SER A 8 -42.13 -3.42 4.49
C SER A 8 -41.57 -3.06 3.12
N SER A 9 -41.74 -1.80 2.73
CA SER A 9 -41.37 -1.25 1.43
C SER A 9 -39.93 -0.74 1.38
N ASP A 10 -38.97 -1.53 1.86
CA ASP A 10 -37.54 -1.17 1.82
C ASP A 10 -36.73 -2.31 1.16
N GLU A 11 -37.08 -2.67 -0.08
CA GLU A 11 -36.08 -3.21 -1.00
C GLU A 11 -35.45 -2.03 -1.72
N GLU A 12 -34.43 -1.42 -1.11
CA GLU A 12 -33.50 -0.55 -1.85
C GLU A 12 -32.90 -1.39 -2.98
N SER A 13 -33.30 -1.10 -4.21
CA SER A 13 -32.66 -1.64 -5.41
C SER A 13 -31.14 -1.38 -5.31
N PRO A 14 -30.29 -2.42 -5.44
CA PRO A 14 -28.85 -2.27 -5.24
C PRO A 14 -28.31 -1.19 -6.17
N VAL A 15 -27.64 -0.20 -5.61
CA VAL A 15 -27.02 0.88 -6.37
C VAL A 15 -26.08 0.24 -7.40
N PRO A 16 -26.30 0.45 -8.70
CA PRO A 16 -25.46 -0.17 -9.72
C PRO A 16 -24.02 0.32 -9.53
N ASP A 17 -23.11 -0.63 -9.36
CA ASP A 17 -21.69 -0.31 -9.21
C ASP A 17 -21.17 0.29 -10.52
N ALA A 18 -20.65 1.51 -10.43
CA ALA A 18 -20.14 2.28 -11.54
C ALA A 18 -18.80 2.92 -11.19
N ASN A 19 -18.11 3.42 -12.21
CA ASN A 19 -16.90 4.21 -11.99
C ASN A 19 -17.29 5.62 -11.52
N THR A 20 -16.64 6.09 -10.46
CA THR A 20 -16.87 7.44 -9.90
C THR A 20 -16.25 8.53 -10.79
N CYS A 21 -15.34 8.16 -11.70
CA CYS A 21 -14.66 9.06 -12.62
C CYS A 21 -14.94 8.70 -14.08
N SER A 22 -14.76 9.66 -14.98
CA SER A 22 -14.89 9.42 -16.41
C SER A 22 -13.81 8.44 -16.92
N SER A 23 -14.09 7.70 -18.00
CA SER A 23 -13.12 6.75 -18.58
C SER A 23 -11.78 7.40 -18.94
N LYS A 24 -11.78 8.70 -19.29
CA LYS A 24 -10.55 9.46 -19.59
C LYS A 24 -9.72 9.78 -18.34
N GLU A 25 -10.37 10.01 -17.20
CA GLU A 25 -9.68 10.22 -15.92
C GLU A 25 -9.17 8.90 -15.34
N LEU A 26 -9.91 7.80 -15.53
CA LEU A 26 -9.44 6.47 -15.17
C LEU A 26 -8.16 6.10 -15.89
N VAL A 27 -8.06 6.34 -17.20
CA VAL A 27 -6.83 6.08 -17.97
C VAL A 27 -5.67 7.00 -17.54
N LYS A 28 -5.96 8.20 -17.03
CA LYS A 28 -4.93 9.09 -16.47
C LYS A 28 -4.45 8.66 -15.08
N LEU A 29 -5.35 8.12 -14.25
CA LEU A 29 -5.05 7.69 -12.88
C LEU A 29 -4.42 6.29 -12.86
N PHE A 30 -4.98 5.36 -13.62
CA PHE A 30 -4.45 4.02 -13.84
C PHE A 30 -3.58 4.08 -15.08
N GLN A 31 -2.29 4.35 -14.88
CA GLN A 31 -1.30 4.73 -15.89
C GLN A 31 -1.19 3.75 -17.08
N GLN A 32 -1.71 2.52 -16.93
CA GLN A 32 -1.78 1.50 -17.98
C GLN A 32 -3.13 0.78 -17.94
N GLU A 33 -3.87 0.83 -19.06
CA GLU A 33 -5.00 -0.07 -19.30
C GLU A 33 -4.48 -1.28 -20.08
N LEU A 34 -4.35 -2.40 -19.39
CA LEU A 34 -3.78 -3.62 -19.94
C LEU A 34 -4.87 -4.50 -20.52
N SER A 35 -4.73 -4.84 -21.80
CA SER A 35 -5.56 -5.85 -22.45
C SER A 35 -5.05 -7.26 -22.14
N PRO A 36 -5.92 -8.28 -22.11
CA PRO A 36 -5.50 -9.65 -21.87
C PRO A 36 -4.58 -10.09 -23.01
N GLY A 37 -3.34 -10.46 -22.67
CA GLY A 37 -2.35 -10.95 -23.62
C GLY A 37 -2.65 -12.38 -24.08
N SER A 38 -3.16 -13.21 -23.18
CA SER A 38 -3.64 -14.57 -23.48
C SER A 38 -4.75 -14.94 -22.52
N GLU A 39 -5.79 -15.60 -23.03
CA GLU A 39 -6.88 -16.14 -22.24
C GLU A 39 -7.14 -17.58 -22.65
N VAL A 40 -7.17 -18.49 -21.68
CA VAL A 40 -7.46 -19.90 -21.89
C VAL A 40 -8.56 -20.34 -20.95
N ALA A 41 -9.58 -21.00 -21.49
CA ALA A 41 -10.61 -21.64 -20.67
C ALA A 41 -10.09 -22.97 -20.11
N ALA A 42 -10.19 -23.15 -18.80
CA ALA A 42 -9.73 -24.34 -18.12
C ALA A 42 -10.60 -25.58 -18.40
N SER A 43 -11.87 -25.35 -18.70
CA SER A 43 -12.78 -26.41 -19.13
C SER A 43 -13.91 -25.85 -19.99
N LEU A 44 -14.46 -26.70 -20.87
CA LEU A 44 -15.71 -26.43 -21.59
C LEU A 44 -16.94 -26.48 -20.67
N LYS A 45 -16.79 -27.08 -19.49
CA LYS A 45 -17.85 -27.17 -18.48
C LYS A 45 -17.63 -26.07 -17.44
N ARG A 46 -18.71 -25.62 -16.78
CA ARG A 46 -18.62 -24.65 -15.69
C ARG A 46 -17.70 -25.20 -14.57
N THR A 47 -16.53 -24.59 -14.43
CA THR A 47 -15.46 -24.89 -13.47
C THR A 47 -14.91 -23.57 -12.94
N CYS A 48 -14.56 -23.51 -11.67
CA CYS A 48 -13.88 -22.36 -11.09
C CYS A 48 -12.42 -22.74 -10.87
N GLY A 49 -11.46 -21.86 -11.20
CA GLY A 49 -10.08 -22.05 -10.73
C GLY A 49 -9.93 -21.36 -9.38
N LEU A 50 -9.59 -22.15 -8.36
CA LEU A 50 -9.57 -21.73 -6.96
C LEU A 50 -8.14 -21.49 -6.46
N HIS A 51 -7.17 -22.22 -6.99
CA HIS A 51 -5.77 -22.14 -6.57
C HIS A 51 -4.88 -22.05 -7.80
N ILE A 52 -3.85 -21.22 -7.72
CA ILE A 52 -2.89 -21.02 -8.79
C ILE A 52 -1.49 -20.90 -8.19
N SER A 53 -0.52 -21.55 -8.82
CA SER A 53 0.88 -21.45 -8.45
C SER A 53 1.74 -21.52 -9.71
N GLN A 54 2.84 -20.78 -9.72
CA GLN A 54 3.78 -20.73 -10.83
C GLN A 54 5.12 -21.32 -10.41
N SER A 55 5.76 -22.04 -11.33
CA SER A 55 7.09 -22.59 -11.13
C SER A 55 8.15 -21.49 -10.97
N CYS A 56 9.26 -21.81 -10.29
CA CYS A 56 10.33 -20.84 -10.04
C CYS A 56 11.07 -20.35 -11.31
N ASP A 57 10.98 -21.10 -12.41
CA ASP A 57 11.51 -20.72 -13.73
C ASP A 57 10.46 -19.97 -14.59
N TYR A 58 9.26 -19.75 -14.05
CA TYR A 58 8.13 -19.09 -14.70
C TYR A 58 7.60 -19.80 -15.95
N SER A 59 8.09 -21.01 -16.27
CA SER A 59 7.73 -21.73 -17.49
C SER A 59 6.39 -22.45 -17.37
N THR A 60 6.01 -22.85 -16.16
CA THR A 60 4.86 -23.72 -15.90
C THR A 60 3.96 -23.12 -14.83
N LEU A 61 2.66 -23.32 -15.01
CA LEU A 61 1.60 -22.82 -14.15
C LEU A 61 0.69 -23.99 -13.78
N ALA A 62 0.42 -24.15 -12.50
CA ALA A 62 -0.50 -25.16 -11.98
C ALA A 62 -1.78 -24.48 -11.52
N VAL A 63 -2.92 -25.03 -11.93
CA VAL A 63 -4.25 -24.50 -11.59
C VAL A 63 -5.09 -25.61 -10.97
N GLY A 64 -5.50 -25.39 -9.72
CA GLY A 64 -6.44 -26.23 -8.99
C GLY A 64 -7.88 -25.81 -9.27
N LEU A 65 -8.66 -26.71 -9.88
CA LEU A 65 -10.06 -26.46 -10.24
C LEU A 65 -11.02 -26.98 -9.17
N SER A 66 -12.20 -26.35 -9.10
CA SER A 66 -13.31 -26.76 -8.22
C SER A 66 -13.85 -28.17 -8.52
N ARG A 67 -13.53 -28.72 -9.70
CA ARG A 67 -13.85 -30.11 -10.07
C ARG A 67 -12.83 -31.13 -9.57
N ARG A 68 -11.99 -30.75 -8.60
CA ARG A 68 -10.99 -31.66 -8.00
C ARG A 68 -9.98 -32.13 -9.03
N GLU A 69 -9.68 -31.27 -9.99
CA GLU A 69 -8.73 -31.52 -11.08
C GLU A 69 -7.60 -30.52 -10.98
N LEU A 70 -6.37 -31.02 -11.07
CA LEU A 70 -5.17 -30.23 -11.18
C LEU A 70 -4.72 -30.22 -12.63
N GLN A 71 -4.58 -29.04 -13.22
CA GLN A 71 -4.16 -28.85 -14.60
C GLN A 71 -2.88 -28.04 -14.66
N LEU A 72 -2.04 -28.35 -15.65
CA LEU A 72 -0.80 -27.63 -15.91
C LEU A 72 -0.89 -26.83 -17.21
N TYR A 73 -0.30 -25.65 -17.19
CA TYR A 73 -0.24 -24.73 -18.32
C TYR A 73 1.19 -24.28 -18.49
N ARG A 74 1.69 -24.32 -19.72
CA ARG A 74 2.97 -23.74 -20.08
C ARG A 74 2.78 -22.26 -20.42
N VAL A 75 3.60 -21.42 -19.82
CA VAL A 75 3.73 -20.00 -20.14
C VAL A 75 4.88 -19.86 -21.13
N ARG A 76 4.59 -19.47 -22.37
CA ARG A 76 5.63 -19.22 -23.38
C ARG A 76 6.22 -17.82 -23.19
N GLU A 77 7.45 -17.58 -23.65
CA GLU A 77 8.09 -16.24 -23.65
C GLU A 77 7.24 -15.16 -24.35
N GLY A 78 6.38 -15.57 -25.30
CA GLY A 78 5.38 -14.72 -25.94
C GLY A 78 4.20 -14.29 -25.06
N GLY A 79 4.09 -14.80 -23.82
CA GLY A 79 2.94 -14.65 -22.92
C GLY A 79 1.69 -15.39 -23.36
N GLU A 80 1.85 -16.38 -24.25
CA GLU A 80 0.79 -17.32 -24.58
C GLU A 80 0.73 -18.41 -23.52
N LEU A 81 -0.50 -18.67 -23.04
CA LEU A 81 -0.80 -19.80 -22.19
C LEU A 81 -1.18 -21.00 -23.06
N ALA A 82 -0.53 -22.14 -22.84
CA ALA A 82 -0.87 -23.38 -23.51
C ALA A 82 -1.09 -24.47 -22.47
N LEU A 83 -2.21 -25.20 -22.54
CA LEU A 83 -2.45 -26.35 -21.67
C LEU A 83 -1.36 -27.40 -21.92
N GLU A 84 -0.64 -27.77 -20.86
CA GLU A 84 0.40 -28.79 -20.89
C GLU A 84 -0.16 -30.08 -20.28
N ASN A 85 -0.27 -31.13 -21.10
CA ASN A 85 -0.64 -32.48 -20.67
C ASN A 85 -1.86 -32.60 -19.72
N GLY A 86 -3.07 -32.31 -20.21
CA GLY A 86 -4.33 -32.77 -19.59
C GLY A 86 -4.48 -32.49 -18.08
N SER A 87 -5.21 -33.36 -17.37
CA SER A 87 -5.34 -33.32 -15.90
C SER A 87 -4.17 -34.10 -15.30
N LEU A 88 -3.30 -33.43 -14.55
CA LEU A 88 -2.17 -34.04 -13.83
C LEU A 88 -2.66 -35.01 -12.75
N GLY A 89 -3.70 -34.60 -12.02
CA GLY A 89 -4.33 -35.41 -10.99
C GLY A 89 -5.82 -35.10 -10.89
N ARG A 90 -6.62 -36.12 -10.57
CA ARG A 90 -8.03 -35.98 -10.20
C ARG A 90 -8.24 -36.59 -8.83
N TYR A 91 -8.82 -35.83 -7.92
CA TYR A 91 -8.93 -36.18 -6.51
C TYR A 91 -10.37 -36.49 -6.11
N GLU A 92 -10.52 -37.23 -5.02
CA GLU A 92 -11.82 -37.53 -4.44
C GLU A 92 -12.41 -36.33 -3.68
N SER A 93 -11.58 -35.45 -3.12
CA SER A 93 -11.98 -34.26 -2.36
C SER A 93 -11.56 -32.95 -3.03
N GLY A 94 -12.01 -31.81 -2.51
CA GLY A 94 -11.60 -30.49 -2.98
C GLY A 94 -10.08 -30.28 -2.88
N ILE A 95 -9.51 -29.55 -3.85
CA ILE A 95 -8.15 -29.03 -3.75
C ILE A 95 -8.21 -27.80 -2.85
N ARG A 96 -7.27 -27.69 -1.91
CA ARG A 96 -7.21 -26.61 -0.92
C ARG A 96 -5.91 -25.80 -0.98
N GLY A 97 -4.90 -26.34 -1.65
CA GLY A 97 -3.65 -25.62 -1.91
C GLY A 97 -2.86 -26.27 -3.03
N VAL A 98 -2.17 -25.45 -3.80
CA VAL A 98 -1.25 -25.88 -4.86
C VAL A 98 -0.02 -25.00 -4.72
N SER A 99 1.16 -25.60 -4.56
CA SER A 99 2.41 -24.84 -4.39
C SER A 99 3.55 -25.54 -5.12
N PHE A 100 4.22 -24.80 -6.01
CA PHE A 100 5.48 -25.24 -6.61
C PHE A 100 6.62 -25.12 -5.61
N PHE A 101 7.63 -25.94 -5.82
CA PHE A 101 8.87 -25.87 -5.08
C PHE A 101 9.68 -24.64 -5.53
N ASN A 102 10.38 -24.04 -4.57
CA ASN A 102 11.17 -22.83 -4.77
C ASN A 102 12.47 -23.08 -5.53
N GLY A 103 13.10 -24.24 -5.31
CA GLY A 103 14.39 -24.64 -5.87
C GLY A 103 14.29 -25.51 -7.12
N ASP A 104 13.23 -26.32 -7.27
CA ASP A 104 13.00 -27.17 -8.45
C ASP A 104 11.69 -26.83 -9.16
N PRO A 105 11.73 -26.35 -10.43
CA PRO A 105 10.51 -25.99 -11.16
C PRO A 105 9.64 -27.19 -11.52
N ASN A 106 10.13 -28.42 -11.32
CA ASN A 106 9.44 -29.65 -11.71
C ASN A 106 8.77 -30.35 -10.53
N SER A 107 8.97 -29.87 -9.30
CA SER A 107 8.36 -30.44 -8.12
C SER A 107 7.15 -29.62 -7.71
N LEU A 108 6.00 -30.29 -7.52
CA LEU A 108 4.72 -29.64 -7.23
C LEU A 108 4.01 -30.35 -6.07
N ALA A 109 3.59 -29.59 -5.06
CA ALA A 109 2.74 -30.07 -3.98
C ALA A 109 1.28 -29.66 -4.22
N CYS A 110 0.36 -30.60 -3.98
CA CYS A 110 -1.08 -30.37 -4.04
C CYS A 110 -1.74 -30.89 -2.77
N CYS A 111 -2.38 -30.02 -2.01
CA CYS A 111 -3.13 -30.35 -0.80
C CYS A 111 -4.61 -30.52 -1.09
N THR A 112 -5.20 -31.53 -0.46
CA THR A 112 -6.61 -31.86 -0.59
C THR A 112 -7.31 -31.77 0.75
N GLU A 113 -8.59 -31.42 0.71
CA GLU A 113 -9.46 -31.29 1.88
C GLU A 113 -9.52 -32.57 2.74
N ALA A 114 -9.34 -33.75 2.13
CA ALA A 114 -9.38 -35.04 2.81
C ALA A 114 -8.17 -35.31 3.71
N GLY A 115 -7.13 -34.46 3.72
CA GLY A 115 -5.94 -34.70 4.51
C GLY A 115 -4.74 -35.28 3.76
N ASP A 116 -4.81 -35.36 2.42
CA ASP A 116 -3.71 -35.87 1.59
C ASP A 116 -2.96 -34.73 0.91
N ILE A 117 -1.64 -34.79 0.97
CA ILE A 117 -0.74 -33.89 0.23
C ILE A 117 0.03 -34.71 -0.79
N TYR A 118 -0.25 -34.45 -2.05
CA TYR A 118 0.35 -35.17 -3.17
C TYR A 118 1.57 -34.41 -3.68
N LEU A 119 2.69 -35.10 -3.82
CA LEU A 119 3.92 -34.60 -4.43
C LEU A 119 4.02 -35.16 -5.85
N TYR A 120 4.09 -34.27 -6.84
CA TYR A 120 4.22 -34.62 -8.25
C TYR A 120 5.58 -34.19 -8.81
N ASP A 121 6.08 -35.00 -9.74
CA ASP A 121 7.10 -34.58 -10.69
C ASP A 121 6.41 -34.21 -12.02
N VAL A 122 6.46 -32.92 -12.34
CA VAL A 122 5.84 -32.31 -13.51
C VAL A 122 6.39 -32.86 -14.81
N ARG A 123 7.67 -33.30 -14.85
CA ARG A 123 8.27 -33.84 -16.08
C ARG A 123 7.69 -35.21 -16.45
N SER A 124 7.50 -36.06 -15.44
CA SER A 124 6.97 -37.40 -15.62
C SER A 124 5.45 -37.45 -15.52
N GLY A 125 4.81 -36.38 -15.02
CA GLY A 125 3.37 -36.32 -14.78
C GLY A 125 2.90 -37.35 -13.75
N SER A 126 3.82 -37.84 -12.92
CA SER A 126 3.58 -38.97 -12.02
C SER A 126 3.60 -38.50 -10.57
N GLU A 127 2.76 -39.13 -9.75
CA GLU A 127 2.79 -38.97 -8.30
C GLU A 127 4.08 -39.62 -7.75
N VAL A 128 4.91 -38.82 -7.10
CA VAL A 128 6.18 -39.24 -6.49
C VAL A 128 5.94 -39.78 -5.09
N HIS A 129 5.08 -39.10 -4.32
CA HIS A 129 4.77 -39.44 -2.95
C HIS A 129 3.46 -38.81 -2.48
N ARG A 130 2.87 -39.37 -1.43
CA ARG A 130 1.71 -38.83 -0.75
C ARG A 130 2.01 -38.73 0.74
N PHE A 131 1.97 -37.51 1.26
CA PHE A 131 2.05 -37.27 2.69
C PHE A 131 0.66 -37.42 3.30
N GLU A 132 0.62 -38.17 4.38
CA GLU A 132 -0.56 -38.40 5.19
C GLU A 132 -0.21 -38.13 6.65
N ASP A 133 -1.18 -37.62 7.39
CA ASP A 133 -1.06 -37.50 8.84
C ASP A 133 -1.04 -38.91 9.47
N THR A 134 0.13 -39.31 9.97
CA THR A 134 0.33 -40.59 10.67
C THR A 134 0.11 -40.48 12.18
N SER A 135 -0.36 -39.34 12.69
CA SER A 135 -0.66 -39.18 14.12
C SER A 135 -1.81 -40.09 14.56
N GLU A 136 -1.86 -40.40 15.87
CA GLU A 136 -2.90 -41.25 16.43
C GLU A 136 -4.27 -40.56 16.34
N GLY A 137 -5.20 -41.12 15.55
CA GLY A 137 -6.57 -40.61 15.49
C GLY A 137 -7.23 -40.76 14.14
N ARG A 138 -8.28 -39.96 13.93
CA ARG A 138 -8.90 -39.81 12.61
C ARG A 138 -8.06 -38.86 11.77
N LYS A 139 -8.01 -39.13 10.47
CA LYS A 139 -7.40 -38.24 9.49
C LYS A 139 -8.01 -36.83 9.60
N LYS A 140 -7.14 -35.85 9.75
CA LYS A 140 -7.52 -34.44 9.87
C LYS A 140 -7.81 -33.86 8.48
N THR A 141 -8.82 -33.00 8.40
CA THR A 141 -9.11 -32.24 7.17
C THR A 141 -8.13 -31.08 7.01
N MET A 142 -7.98 -30.55 5.80
CA MET A 142 -6.98 -29.51 5.52
C MET A 142 -7.60 -28.30 4.82
N THR A 143 -7.10 -27.11 5.15
CA THR A 143 -7.58 -25.83 4.60
C THR A 143 -6.62 -25.17 3.63
N ALA A 144 -5.33 -25.23 3.92
CA ALA A 144 -4.28 -24.63 3.11
C ALA A 144 -2.97 -25.40 3.28
N CYS A 145 -2.04 -25.19 2.36
CA CYS A 145 -0.69 -25.71 2.46
C CYS A 145 0.30 -24.73 1.86
N ASP A 146 1.50 -24.73 2.38
CA ASP A 146 2.62 -24.02 1.77
C ASP A 146 3.95 -24.73 2.05
N ILE A 147 4.98 -24.38 1.30
CA ILE A 147 6.32 -24.96 1.41
C ILE A 147 7.35 -23.87 1.73
N ASN A 148 8.32 -24.21 2.59
CA ASN A 148 9.34 -23.28 2.98
C ASN A 148 10.33 -22.95 1.84
N ARG A 149 11.11 -21.87 2.01
CA ARG A 149 11.98 -21.36 0.95
C ARG A 149 13.06 -22.36 0.47
N ASN A 150 13.49 -23.27 1.34
CA ASN A 150 14.51 -24.27 1.02
C ASN A 150 13.95 -25.64 0.61
N ASP A 151 12.63 -25.75 0.44
CA ASP A 151 11.88 -26.93 0.04
C ASP A 151 12.04 -28.16 0.95
N ARG A 152 12.39 -27.95 2.22
CA ARG A 152 12.57 -29.04 3.19
C ARG A 152 11.32 -29.32 4.00
N VAL A 153 10.61 -28.26 4.38
CA VAL A 153 9.47 -28.35 5.29
C VAL A 153 8.23 -27.88 4.56
N LEU A 154 7.22 -28.73 4.58
CA LEU A 154 5.89 -28.42 4.11
C LEU A 154 4.97 -28.27 5.33
N CYS A 155 4.24 -27.16 5.39
CA CYS A 155 3.24 -26.93 6.42
C CYS A 155 1.86 -27.00 5.77
N ALA A 156 0.93 -27.60 6.49
CA ALA A 156 -0.44 -27.61 6.07
C ALA A 156 -1.39 -27.52 7.27
N SER A 157 -2.39 -26.68 7.11
CA SER A 157 -3.32 -26.30 8.17
C SER A 157 -4.59 -27.14 8.11
N SER A 158 -5.24 -27.30 9.27
CA SER A 158 -6.53 -27.99 9.39
C SER A 158 -7.67 -27.05 9.76
N GLU A 159 -8.89 -27.48 9.43
CA GLU A 159 -10.11 -26.96 10.07
C GLU A 159 -10.16 -27.47 11.52
N VAL A 160 -11.02 -26.87 12.34
CA VAL A 160 -11.34 -27.33 13.69
C VAL A 160 -11.85 -28.75 13.60
N GLN A 161 -11.11 -29.65 14.22
CA GLN A 161 -11.43 -31.07 14.23
C GLN A 161 -12.54 -31.34 15.25
N LYS A 162 -13.08 -32.56 15.29
CA LYS A 162 -14.21 -32.91 16.17
C LYS A 162 -13.92 -32.78 17.67
N ASN A 163 -12.66 -32.72 18.05
CA ASN A 163 -12.20 -32.45 19.40
C ASN A 163 -12.22 -30.96 19.77
N GLY A 164 -12.40 -30.07 18.80
CA GLY A 164 -12.41 -28.62 19.01
C GLY A 164 -11.07 -27.94 18.75
N ASP A 165 -10.04 -28.69 18.35
CA ASP A 165 -8.70 -28.13 18.13
C ASP A 165 -8.42 -27.98 16.62
N SER A 166 -7.68 -26.93 16.27
CA SER A 166 -7.10 -26.73 14.95
C SER A 166 -5.62 -27.14 14.95
N TYR A 167 -5.09 -27.54 13.80
CA TYR A 167 -3.73 -28.09 13.70
C TYR A 167 -2.94 -27.46 12.56
N LEU A 168 -1.68 -27.13 12.82
CA LEU A 168 -0.65 -26.90 11.82
C LEU A 168 0.22 -28.15 11.74
N LEU A 169 0.13 -28.90 10.64
CA LEU A 169 0.87 -30.14 10.42
C LEU A 169 2.15 -29.85 9.63
N PHE A 170 3.29 -30.33 10.12
CA PHE A 170 4.58 -30.18 9.46
C PHE A 170 5.10 -31.52 8.91
N PHE A 171 5.62 -31.49 7.70
CA PHE A 171 6.15 -32.64 6.99
C PHE A 171 7.55 -32.34 6.45
N ASP A 172 8.47 -33.29 6.60
CA ASP A 172 9.79 -33.24 5.97
C ASP A 172 9.69 -33.85 4.57
N VAL A 173 9.99 -33.04 3.57
CA VAL A 173 9.90 -33.44 2.17
C VAL A 173 11.00 -34.44 1.78
N ARG A 174 12.19 -34.29 2.34
CA ARG A 174 13.36 -35.12 2.02
C ARG A 174 13.28 -36.49 2.67
N GLU A 175 12.90 -36.51 3.95
CA GLU A 175 12.73 -37.76 4.72
C GLU A 175 11.40 -38.45 4.44
N ARG A 176 10.45 -37.75 3.80
CA ARG A 176 9.10 -38.24 3.49
C ARG A 176 8.37 -38.65 4.76
N ALA A 177 8.54 -37.84 5.81
CA ALA A 177 8.11 -38.15 7.15
C ALA A 177 7.28 -37.01 7.73
N TYR A 178 6.33 -37.38 8.57
CA TYR A 178 5.61 -36.43 9.42
C TYR A 178 6.54 -35.97 10.55
N LEU A 179 6.71 -34.65 10.70
CA LEU A 179 7.58 -34.06 11.72
C LEU A 179 6.84 -33.82 13.03
N GLY A 180 5.61 -33.32 12.96
CA GLY A 180 4.83 -32.94 14.14
C GLY A 180 3.70 -31.97 13.81
N CYS A 181 3.04 -31.45 14.84
CA CYS A 181 2.04 -30.41 14.70
C CYS A 181 2.07 -29.39 15.83
N TYR A 182 1.52 -28.22 15.54
CA TYR A 182 1.10 -27.22 16.52
C TYR A 182 -0.42 -27.26 16.62
N TRP A 183 -0.95 -27.11 17.83
CA TRP A 183 -2.40 -27.23 18.08
C TRP A 183 -2.95 -26.26 19.13
N GLU A 184 -2.10 -25.45 19.77
CA GLU A 184 -2.51 -24.46 20.77
C GLU A 184 -2.49 -23.03 20.19
N CYS A 185 -2.12 -22.89 18.91
CA CYS A 185 -1.98 -21.60 18.25
C CYS A 185 -3.29 -20.90 17.84
N HIS A 186 -4.33 -21.64 17.48
CA HIS A 186 -5.58 -21.10 16.96
C HIS A 186 -6.78 -21.84 17.54
N SER A 187 -7.83 -21.09 17.90
CA SER A 187 -9.06 -21.66 18.45
C SER A 187 -10.12 -21.99 17.40
N GLU A 188 -10.00 -21.41 16.21
CA GLU A 188 -10.95 -21.56 15.10
C GLU A 188 -10.24 -22.10 13.85
N ASP A 189 -10.96 -22.16 12.72
CA ASP A 189 -10.43 -22.67 11.45
C ASP A 189 -9.26 -21.81 10.97
N ILE A 190 -8.13 -22.45 10.68
CA ILE A 190 -6.98 -21.79 10.08
C ILE A 190 -7.27 -21.62 8.59
N THR A 191 -7.34 -20.40 8.09
CA THR A 191 -7.75 -20.09 6.71
C THR A 191 -6.58 -20.13 5.75
N HIS A 192 -5.42 -19.61 6.16
CA HIS A 192 -4.26 -19.54 5.29
C HIS A 192 -2.93 -19.67 6.03
N VAL A 193 -1.94 -20.17 5.31
CA VAL A 193 -0.58 -20.40 5.80
C VAL A 193 0.42 -19.97 4.74
N ARG A 194 1.47 -19.25 5.14
CA ARG A 194 2.49 -18.73 4.22
C ARG A 194 3.87 -18.74 4.84
N PHE A 195 4.83 -19.37 4.15
CA PHE A 195 6.24 -19.25 4.50
C PHE A 195 6.83 -17.93 4.04
N HIS A 196 7.83 -17.46 4.76
CA HIS A 196 8.55 -16.25 4.40
C HIS A 196 9.34 -16.45 3.09
N PRO A 197 9.32 -15.49 2.15
CA PRO A 197 9.92 -15.66 0.82
C PRO A 197 11.45 -15.72 0.81
N THR A 198 12.12 -15.13 1.81
CA THR A 198 13.59 -15.13 1.94
C THR A 198 14.09 -16.00 3.09
N ASP A 199 13.57 -15.82 4.30
CA ASP A 199 13.87 -16.64 5.47
C ASP A 199 13.17 -18.02 5.43
N PRO A 200 13.91 -19.15 5.39
CA PRO A 200 13.31 -20.48 5.41
C PRO A 200 12.73 -20.91 6.77
N ASP A 201 13.13 -20.24 7.86
CA ASP A 201 12.75 -20.62 9.21
C ASP A 201 11.55 -19.81 9.72
N MET A 202 11.12 -18.78 8.98
CA MET A 202 9.97 -17.95 9.35
C MET A 202 8.70 -18.33 8.59
N PHE A 203 7.58 -18.36 9.32
CA PHE A 203 6.29 -18.83 8.82
C PHE A 203 5.14 -18.05 9.46
N ALA A 204 4.04 -17.81 8.74
CA ALA A 204 2.83 -17.20 9.28
C ALA A 204 1.59 -18.07 9.04
N SER A 205 0.68 -18.08 10.02
CA SER A 205 -0.66 -18.65 9.91
C SER A 205 -1.72 -17.60 10.25
N ALA A 206 -2.88 -17.74 9.62
CA ALA A 206 -4.03 -16.89 9.84
C ALA A 206 -5.30 -17.72 10.03
N SER A 207 -6.19 -17.22 10.87
CA SER A 207 -7.38 -17.95 11.30
C SER A 207 -8.62 -17.06 11.31
N VAL A 208 -9.78 -17.72 11.36
CA VAL A 208 -11.09 -17.11 11.53
C VAL A 208 -11.23 -16.43 12.90
N ASP A 209 -10.41 -16.81 13.89
CA ASP A 209 -10.36 -16.20 15.22
C ASP A 209 -9.88 -14.73 15.24
N GLY A 210 -9.41 -14.22 14.10
CA GLY A 210 -8.92 -12.85 13.96
C GLY A 210 -7.48 -12.67 14.41
N LEU A 211 -6.74 -13.75 14.60
CA LEU A 211 -5.32 -13.74 14.93
C LEU A 211 -4.47 -14.16 13.73
N THR A 212 -3.35 -13.46 13.53
CA THR A 212 -2.26 -13.91 12.67
C THR A 212 -1.05 -14.20 13.53
N ASN A 213 -0.55 -15.43 13.47
CA ASN A 213 0.60 -15.85 14.25
C ASN A 213 1.83 -15.98 13.34
N VAL A 214 2.97 -15.49 13.80
CA VAL A 214 4.28 -15.64 13.15
C VAL A 214 5.14 -16.58 13.99
N PHE A 215 5.71 -17.57 13.33
CA PHE A 215 6.52 -18.62 13.92
C PHE A 215 7.92 -18.65 13.35
N ASP A 216 8.86 -19.05 14.20
CA ASP A 216 10.20 -19.48 13.84
C ASP A 216 10.32 -20.99 14.04
N ILE A 217 10.30 -21.73 12.92
CA ILE A 217 10.36 -23.19 12.88
C ILE A 217 11.75 -23.75 13.22
N SER A 218 12.75 -22.91 13.47
CA SER A 218 14.06 -23.36 13.98
C SER A 218 13.99 -23.82 15.45
N LYS A 219 12.92 -23.44 16.16
CA LYS A 219 12.69 -23.79 17.57
C LYS A 219 12.07 -25.17 17.71
N LEU A 220 12.28 -25.79 18.87
CA LEU A 220 11.89 -27.18 19.12
C LEU A 220 10.44 -27.33 19.62
N THR A 221 9.88 -26.30 20.24
CA THR A 221 8.55 -26.31 20.88
C THR A 221 7.66 -25.24 20.24
N GLU A 222 6.35 -25.45 20.28
CA GLU A 222 5.34 -24.49 19.78
C GLU A 222 5.45 -23.14 20.48
N ASP A 223 5.52 -23.14 21.81
CA ASP A 223 5.61 -21.94 22.64
C ASP A 223 6.85 -21.08 22.31
N ASP A 224 7.99 -21.70 22.04
CA ASP A 224 9.22 -20.98 21.68
C ASP A 224 9.20 -20.58 20.19
N ALA A 225 8.52 -21.35 19.35
CA ALA A 225 8.40 -21.09 17.91
C ALA A 225 7.50 -19.88 17.65
N MET A 226 6.41 -19.72 18.40
CA MET A 226 5.51 -18.57 18.24
C MET A 226 6.20 -17.28 18.70
N GLN A 227 6.56 -16.42 17.75
CA GLN A 227 7.25 -15.16 18.04
C GLN A 227 6.27 -14.01 18.23
N TYR A 228 5.30 -13.89 17.32
CA TYR A 228 4.40 -12.74 17.27
C TYR A 228 2.97 -13.18 17.02
N CYS A 229 2.03 -12.45 17.61
CA CYS A 229 0.60 -12.63 17.42
C CYS A 229 -0.02 -11.26 17.12
N PHE A 230 -0.55 -11.09 15.93
CA PHE A 230 -1.26 -9.87 15.51
C PHE A 230 -2.76 -10.06 15.68
N ASN A 231 -3.39 -9.13 16.40
CA ASN A 231 -4.83 -9.06 16.50
C ASN A 231 -5.40 -8.21 15.35
N VAL A 232 -6.12 -8.87 14.45
CA VAL A 232 -6.82 -8.28 13.31
C VAL A 232 -8.28 -7.96 13.66
N GLU A 233 -8.78 -8.48 14.78
CA GLU A 233 -10.15 -8.31 15.32
C GLU A 233 -11.26 -8.92 14.47
N THR A 234 -11.01 -9.19 13.19
CA THR A 234 -11.95 -9.78 12.22
C THR A 234 -11.37 -11.03 11.58
N SER A 235 -12.24 -11.93 11.12
CA SER A 235 -11.84 -13.19 10.50
C SER A 235 -11.02 -12.97 9.24
N ILE A 236 -9.90 -13.67 9.14
CA ILE A 236 -8.88 -13.47 8.10
C ILE A 236 -9.10 -14.45 6.96
N ASP A 237 -9.08 -13.97 5.72
CA ASP A 237 -9.24 -14.80 4.52
C ASP A 237 -7.88 -15.20 3.92
N ALA A 238 -6.96 -14.24 3.80
CA ALA A 238 -5.65 -14.47 3.21
C ALA A 238 -4.56 -13.62 3.87
N ILE A 239 -3.33 -14.14 3.85
CA ILE A 239 -2.13 -13.44 4.28
C ILE A 239 -1.06 -13.48 3.19
N ASN A 240 -0.18 -12.48 3.19
CA ASN A 240 1.02 -12.49 2.35
C ASN A 240 2.18 -11.70 2.97
N TRP A 241 3.39 -12.11 2.63
CA TRP A 241 4.64 -11.49 3.05
C TRP A 241 5.13 -10.45 2.06
N HIS A 242 5.55 -9.31 2.59
CA HIS A 242 6.13 -8.20 1.85
C HIS A 242 7.43 -7.76 2.52
N THR A 243 8.37 -7.26 1.71
CA THR A 243 9.60 -6.66 2.23
C THR A 243 9.69 -5.22 1.73
N ASP A 244 9.77 -4.28 2.67
CA ASP A 244 9.92 -2.85 2.39
C ASP A 244 11.31 -2.54 1.78
N PRO A 245 11.54 -1.42 1.06
CA PRO A 245 12.85 -1.12 0.50
C PRO A 245 13.92 -0.92 1.58
N THR A 246 13.50 -0.68 2.82
CA THR A 246 14.38 -0.60 4.00
C THR A 246 14.81 -1.97 4.52
N GLY A 247 14.22 -3.06 4.03
CA GLY A 247 14.48 -4.43 4.45
C GLY A 247 13.64 -4.90 5.64
N ARG A 248 12.55 -4.19 5.96
CA ARG A 248 11.59 -4.63 6.99
C ARG A 248 10.60 -5.64 6.43
N ASP A 249 10.29 -6.65 7.23
CA ASP A 249 9.32 -7.67 6.88
C ASP A 249 7.93 -7.26 7.36
N LEU A 250 7.01 -7.21 6.40
CA LEU A 250 5.63 -6.78 6.59
C LEU A 250 4.70 -7.95 6.26
N VAL A 251 3.68 -8.15 7.09
CA VAL A 251 2.62 -9.12 6.83
C VAL A 251 1.35 -8.36 6.47
N SER A 252 0.83 -8.64 5.27
CA SER A 252 -0.51 -8.19 4.89
C SER A 252 -1.53 -9.25 5.28
N CYS A 253 -2.64 -8.81 5.88
CA CYS A 253 -3.79 -9.64 6.21
C CYS A 253 -5.03 -9.07 5.50
N VAL A 254 -5.64 -9.88 4.66
CA VAL A 254 -6.92 -9.58 4.00
C VAL A 254 -8.01 -10.28 4.79
N THR A 255 -8.98 -9.52 5.26
CA THR A 255 -10.09 -10.03 6.06
C THR A 255 -11.23 -10.53 5.17
N THR A 256 -12.12 -11.35 5.72
CA THR A 256 -13.34 -11.80 5.05
C THR A 256 -14.29 -10.64 4.70
N THR A 257 -14.17 -9.50 5.40
CA THR A 257 -14.89 -8.25 5.12
C THR A 257 -14.22 -7.41 4.02
N ASN A 258 -13.12 -7.89 3.42
CA ASN A 258 -12.31 -7.20 2.39
C ASN A 258 -11.61 -5.93 2.90
N GLU A 259 -11.22 -5.92 4.17
CA GLU A 259 -10.32 -4.93 4.74
C GLU A 259 -8.88 -5.44 4.60
N LEU A 260 -7.94 -4.51 4.48
CA LEU A 260 -6.52 -4.83 4.37
C LEU A 260 -5.78 -4.25 5.57
N HIS A 261 -5.21 -5.13 6.37
CA HIS A 261 -4.34 -4.78 7.48
C HIS A 261 -2.89 -5.03 7.09
N LEU A 262 -2.00 -4.15 7.53
CA LEU A 262 -0.56 -4.29 7.33
C LEU A 262 0.15 -4.20 8.67
N TYR A 263 0.89 -5.24 9.03
CA TYR A 263 1.65 -5.35 10.28
C TYR A 263 3.14 -5.39 9.98
N ASP A 264 3.94 -4.72 10.81
CA ASP A 264 5.38 -4.82 10.80
C ASP A 264 5.83 -5.87 11.82
N VAL A 265 6.61 -6.85 11.36
CA VAL A 265 6.98 -8.01 12.19
C VAL A 265 8.00 -7.63 13.25
N GLU A 266 8.92 -6.71 12.96
CA GLU A 266 9.95 -6.31 13.93
C GLU A 266 9.38 -5.43 15.05
N SER A 267 8.54 -4.44 14.70
CA SER A 267 7.93 -3.53 15.68
C SER A 267 6.67 -4.07 16.35
N GLN A 268 6.04 -5.09 15.77
CA GLN A 268 4.72 -5.62 16.16
C GLN A 268 3.57 -4.61 16.02
N ASP A 269 3.82 -3.48 15.36
CA ASP A 269 2.84 -2.42 15.20
C ASP A 269 2.05 -2.60 13.90
N ARG A 270 0.77 -2.22 13.97
CA ARG A 270 -0.05 -2.06 12.77
C ARG A 270 0.42 -0.82 12.02
N VAL A 271 0.99 -1.03 10.83
CA VAL A 271 1.50 0.04 9.96
C VAL A 271 0.36 0.81 9.30
N ALA A 272 -0.61 0.08 8.75
CA ALA A 272 -1.75 0.64 8.04
C ALA A 272 -2.99 -0.24 8.17
N LEU A 273 -4.15 0.40 8.11
CA LEU A 273 -5.47 -0.22 7.99
C LEU A 273 -6.18 0.47 6.82
N PHE A 274 -6.64 -0.32 5.87
CA PHE A 274 -7.44 0.16 4.75
C PHE A 274 -8.80 -0.50 4.79
N ASP A 275 -9.80 0.30 5.17
CA ASP A 275 -11.18 -0.14 5.15
C ASP A 275 -11.63 -0.39 3.72
N ARG A 276 -12.63 -1.26 3.58
CA ARG A 276 -13.24 -1.57 2.29
C ARG A 276 -13.68 -0.30 1.52
N GLU A 277 -14.19 0.70 2.22
CA GLU A 277 -14.59 1.98 1.63
C GLU A 277 -13.39 2.75 1.07
N GLN A 278 -12.27 2.82 1.81
CA GLN A 278 -11.05 3.48 1.37
C GLN A 278 -10.45 2.80 0.13
N ILE A 279 -10.46 1.47 0.10
CA ILE A 279 -10.05 0.67 -1.06
C ILE A 279 -10.96 0.97 -2.25
N THR A 280 -12.27 1.00 -2.05
CA THR A 280 -13.27 1.29 -3.10
C THR A 280 -13.10 2.69 -3.67
N GLN A 281 -12.88 3.69 -2.81
CA GLN A 281 -12.61 5.08 -3.23
C GLN A 281 -11.30 5.17 -4.02
N SER A 282 -10.26 4.44 -3.59
CA SER A 282 -8.98 4.35 -4.30
C SER A 282 -9.13 3.66 -5.66
N LEU A 283 -9.99 2.65 -5.75
CA LEU A 283 -10.39 2.03 -7.00
C LEU A 283 -11.25 2.93 -7.89
N ARG A 284 -11.75 4.08 -7.38
CA ARG A 284 -12.72 4.95 -8.08
C ARG A 284 -14.01 4.22 -8.46
N ARG A 285 -14.54 3.42 -7.53
CA ARG A 285 -15.84 2.74 -7.65
C ARG A 285 -16.87 3.35 -6.70
N THR A 286 -18.15 3.16 -7.00
CA THR A 286 -19.25 3.68 -6.20
C THR A 286 -19.76 2.69 -5.15
N SER A 287 -19.72 1.38 -5.44
CA SER A 287 -20.22 0.36 -4.51
C SER A 287 -19.08 -0.22 -3.66
N SER A 288 -19.09 0.06 -2.36
CA SER A 288 -18.19 -0.59 -1.41
C SER A 288 -18.58 -2.05 -1.20
N ILE A 289 -19.87 -2.39 -1.26
CA ILE A 289 -20.42 -3.74 -1.04
C ILE A 289 -20.03 -4.73 -2.13
N ASP A 290 -19.65 -4.25 -3.32
CA ASP A 290 -19.20 -5.10 -4.42
C ASP A 290 -17.67 -5.19 -4.50
N CYS A 291 -16.92 -4.34 -3.78
CA CYS A 291 -15.46 -4.35 -3.81
C CYS A 291 -14.90 -5.61 -3.16
N ASN A 292 -13.99 -6.30 -3.85
CA ASN A 292 -13.38 -7.55 -3.43
C ASN A 292 -11.85 -7.45 -3.55
N VAL A 293 -11.13 -7.71 -2.46
CA VAL A 293 -9.66 -7.75 -2.45
C VAL A 293 -9.23 -9.17 -2.81
N VAL A 294 -8.56 -9.32 -3.95
CA VAL A 294 -8.22 -10.63 -4.50
C VAL A 294 -6.94 -11.18 -3.87
N ALA A 295 -5.88 -10.37 -3.84
CA ALA A 295 -4.58 -10.74 -3.31
C ALA A 295 -3.66 -9.51 -3.23
N THR A 296 -2.64 -9.59 -2.39
CA THR A 296 -1.51 -8.66 -2.38
C THR A 296 -0.30 -9.30 -3.07
N HIS A 297 0.48 -8.51 -3.82
CA HIS A 297 1.63 -9.00 -4.59
C HIS A 297 2.81 -8.04 -4.46
N ASN A 298 4.03 -8.58 -4.50
CA ASN A 298 5.25 -7.79 -4.47
C ASN A 298 5.55 -7.21 -5.86
N ASP A 299 6.00 -5.96 -5.93
CA ASP A 299 6.35 -5.24 -7.18
C ASP A 299 7.84 -5.42 -7.55
N GLY A 300 8.60 -6.22 -6.79
CA GLY A 300 10.04 -6.45 -6.96
C GLY A 300 10.96 -5.27 -6.58
N ASN A 301 10.42 -4.06 -6.47
CA ASN A 301 11.16 -2.84 -6.09
C ASN A 301 11.15 -2.56 -4.56
N GLY A 302 10.80 -3.56 -3.75
CA GLY A 302 10.57 -3.41 -2.30
C GLY A 302 9.24 -2.73 -1.95
N SER A 303 8.35 -2.52 -2.92
CA SER A 303 6.96 -2.09 -2.69
C SER A 303 6.03 -3.23 -3.08
N PHE A 304 4.80 -3.20 -2.59
CA PHE A 304 3.76 -4.16 -2.94
C PHE A 304 2.53 -3.43 -3.47
N PHE A 305 1.66 -4.18 -4.14
CA PHE A 305 0.39 -3.68 -4.64
C PHE A 305 -0.74 -4.64 -4.28
N VAL A 306 -1.94 -4.08 -4.18
CA VAL A 306 -3.17 -4.79 -3.86
C VAL A 306 -3.93 -4.98 -5.16
N LEU A 307 -4.23 -6.22 -5.51
CA LEU A 307 -5.14 -6.54 -6.61
C LEU A 307 -6.56 -6.57 -6.06
N ALA A 308 -7.42 -5.69 -6.55
CA ALA A 308 -8.82 -5.64 -6.16
C ALA A 308 -9.74 -5.59 -7.37
N GLY A 309 -10.90 -6.22 -7.24
CA GLY A 309 -11.93 -6.30 -8.25
C GLY A 309 -13.30 -5.90 -7.71
N SER A 310 -14.31 -5.99 -8.58
CA SER A 310 -15.71 -5.88 -8.16
C SER A 310 -16.43 -7.19 -8.43
N ASN A 311 -17.35 -7.58 -7.55
CA ASN A 311 -18.23 -8.72 -7.74
C ASN A 311 -19.45 -8.38 -8.62
N TYR A 312 -19.71 -7.10 -8.86
CA TYR A 312 -20.78 -6.63 -9.74
C TYR A 312 -20.55 -7.10 -11.19
N ASN A 313 -21.64 -7.41 -11.91
CA ASN A 313 -21.59 -7.97 -13.27
C ASN A 313 -20.67 -9.20 -13.43
N ARG A 314 -20.52 -10.03 -12.39
CA ARG A 314 -19.58 -11.18 -12.38
C ARG A 314 -18.12 -10.76 -12.60
N GLY A 315 -17.72 -9.56 -12.17
CA GLY A 315 -16.36 -9.06 -12.29
C GLY A 315 -15.93 -8.65 -13.69
N ALA A 316 -16.86 -8.50 -14.62
CA ALA A 316 -16.57 -8.22 -16.02
C ALA A 316 -15.98 -6.82 -16.30
N ASP A 317 -16.12 -5.87 -15.37
CA ASP A 317 -15.82 -4.47 -15.65
C ASP A 317 -14.75 -3.86 -14.73
N CYS A 318 -14.24 -4.60 -13.72
CA CYS A 318 -13.23 -4.05 -12.83
C CYS A 318 -12.31 -5.10 -12.22
N LEU A 319 -11.05 -5.02 -12.64
CA LEU A 319 -9.89 -5.59 -11.97
C LEU A 319 -8.79 -4.53 -12.04
N ARG A 320 -8.30 -4.06 -10.89
CA ARG A 320 -7.31 -2.97 -10.82
C ARG A 320 -6.29 -3.25 -9.73
N THR A 321 -5.11 -2.65 -9.87
CA THR A 321 -4.09 -2.66 -8.81
C THR A 321 -3.99 -1.32 -8.13
N LEU A 322 -3.78 -1.37 -6.82
CA LEU A 322 -3.48 -0.23 -5.97
C LEU A 322 -2.08 -0.41 -5.41
N LYS A 323 -1.15 0.48 -5.74
CA LYS A 323 0.20 0.45 -5.20
C LYS A 323 0.23 1.03 -3.80
N TYR A 324 0.87 0.34 -2.88
CA TYR A 324 1.10 0.85 -1.54
C TYR A 324 2.27 1.85 -1.55
N ASP A 325 2.01 3.07 -1.08
CA ASP A 325 3.00 4.11 -0.87
C ASP A 325 2.72 4.84 0.45
N ASN A 326 3.60 4.68 1.44
CA ASN A 326 3.58 5.42 2.71
C ASN A 326 2.20 5.56 3.37
N LYS A 327 1.55 4.42 3.69
CA LYS A 327 0.20 4.34 4.28
C LYS A 327 -0.95 4.82 3.39
N CYS A 328 -0.71 5.02 2.10
CA CYS A 328 -1.74 5.32 1.11
C CYS A 328 -1.78 4.24 0.02
N LEU A 329 -2.98 4.00 -0.53
CA LEU A 329 -3.18 3.16 -1.70
C LEU A 329 -3.39 4.03 -2.94
N LEU A 330 -2.43 3.99 -3.86
CA LEU A 330 -2.46 4.78 -5.09
C LEU A 330 -2.92 3.92 -6.28
N PRO A 331 -3.82 4.42 -7.14
CA PRO A 331 -4.13 3.80 -8.43
C PRO A 331 -2.88 3.48 -9.24
N ASP A 332 -2.76 2.24 -9.74
CA ASP A 332 -1.61 1.79 -10.54
C ASP A 332 -2.04 1.32 -11.93
N ARG A 333 -2.58 0.10 -12.06
CA ARG A 333 -2.97 -0.49 -13.36
C ARG A 333 -4.44 -0.86 -13.38
N SER A 334 -5.03 -0.80 -14.57
CA SER A 334 -6.39 -1.29 -14.83
C SER A 334 -6.31 -2.46 -15.81
N PHE A 335 -6.84 -3.62 -15.41
CA PHE A 335 -6.86 -4.82 -16.21
C PHE A 335 -8.20 -4.92 -16.93
N GLY A 336 -8.22 -4.46 -18.18
CA GLY A 336 -9.38 -4.54 -19.05
C GLY A 336 -9.64 -5.98 -19.51
N GLY A 337 -10.87 -6.26 -19.92
CA GLY A 337 -11.25 -7.52 -20.55
C GLY A 337 -11.42 -8.71 -19.60
N ASN A 338 -11.32 -8.51 -18.28
CA ASN A 338 -11.74 -9.52 -17.31
C ASN A 338 -13.24 -9.83 -17.49
N ARG A 339 -13.66 -11.09 -17.33
CA ARG A 339 -15.06 -11.52 -17.47
C ARG A 339 -15.54 -12.40 -16.32
N GLN A 340 -14.80 -12.36 -15.21
CA GLN A 340 -15.03 -13.24 -14.08
C GLN A 340 -14.63 -12.60 -12.76
N ILE A 341 -15.20 -13.12 -11.66
CA ILE A 341 -14.72 -12.84 -10.32
C ILE A 341 -13.42 -13.63 -10.14
N VAL A 342 -12.32 -12.89 -9.95
CA VAL A 342 -11.01 -13.48 -9.73
C VAL A 342 -10.93 -14.03 -8.30
N ARG A 343 -10.45 -15.27 -8.17
CA ARG A 343 -10.30 -15.97 -6.87
C ARG A 343 -8.86 -16.21 -6.50
N ALA A 344 -7.99 -16.42 -7.49
CA ALA A 344 -6.57 -16.58 -7.24
C ALA A 344 -5.78 -15.89 -8.34
N SER A 345 -4.62 -15.37 -7.96
CA SER A 345 -3.72 -14.66 -8.87
C SER A 345 -2.27 -14.92 -8.50
N VAL A 346 -1.39 -14.85 -9.49
CA VAL A 346 0.06 -14.89 -9.34
C VAL A 346 0.65 -13.79 -10.19
N TYR A 347 1.56 -13.03 -9.62
CA TYR A 347 2.32 -12.00 -10.32
C TYR A 347 3.76 -12.46 -10.50
N ASN A 348 4.29 -12.30 -11.72
CA ASN A 348 5.71 -12.47 -11.97
C ASN A 348 6.41 -11.11 -11.95
N GLU A 349 7.27 -10.92 -10.96
CA GLU A 349 8.07 -9.70 -10.78
C GLU A 349 9.07 -9.46 -11.91
N ARG A 350 9.67 -10.53 -12.48
CA ARG A 350 10.74 -10.45 -13.47
C ARG A 350 10.25 -9.98 -14.83
N ASP A 351 9.18 -10.61 -15.32
CA ASP A 351 8.63 -10.34 -16.64
C ASP A 351 7.41 -9.41 -16.58
N GLN A 352 7.02 -8.97 -15.38
CA GLN A 352 5.92 -8.07 -15.09
C GLN A 352 4.64 -8.48 -15.81
N TYR A 353 4.16 -9.69 -15.55
CA TYR A 353 2.83 -10.13 -15.98
C TYR A 353 2.03 -10.62 -14.79
N LEU A 354 0.71 -10.45 -14.89
CA LEU A 354 -0.25 -10.97 -13.93
C LEU A 354 -0.99 -12.13 -14.57
N ILE A 355 -1.09 -13.26 -13.88
CA ILE A 355 -1.97 -14.36 -14.24
C ILE A 355 -3.05 -14.46 -13.18
N ALA A 356 -4.30 -14.51 -13.60
CA ALA A 356 -5.41 -14.68 -12.67
C ALA A 356 -6.41 -15.71 -13.16
N THR A 357 -7.05 -16.36 -12.20
CA THR A 357 -8.10 -17.34 -12.40
C THR A 357 -9.31 -17.02 -11.53
N GLY A 358 -10.50 -17.44 -11.97
CA GLY A 358 -11.74 -17.08 -11.31
C GLY A 358 -12.88 -18.07 -11.49
N GLU A 359 -14.08 -17.60 -11.18
CA GLU A 359 -15.30 -18.42 -11.15
C GLU A 359 -15.82 -18.86 -12.52
N ALA A 360 -15.42 -18.18 -13.60
CA ALA A 360 -15.78 -18.58 -14.94
C ALA A 360 -14.86 -19.69 -15.48
N GLY A 361 -13.77 -20.00 -14.77
CA GLY A 361 -12.77 -20.96 -15.21
C GLY A 361 -11.93 -20.45 -16.37
N LEU A 362 -11.80 -19.12 -16.50
CA LEU A 362 -10.87 -18.50 -17.42
C LEU A 362 -9.54 -18.31 -16.70
N ILE A 363 -8.44 -18.58 -17.40
CA ILE A 363 -7.09 -18.26 -16.95
C ILE A 363 -6.60 -17.17 -17.89
N THR A 364 -6.45 -15.97 -17.36
CA THR A 364 -6.14 -14.79 -18.14
C THR A 364 -4.77 -14.27 -17.71
N LEU A 365 -3.92 -14.00 -18.69
CA LEU A 365 -2.59 -13.43 -18.53
C LEU A 365 -2.58 -12.02 -19.11
N TRP A 366 -2.16 -11.05 -18.30
CA TRP A 366 -1.93 -9.67 -18.70
C TRP A 366 -0.44 -9.35 -18.63
N LYS A 367 0.15 -8.91 -19.73
CA LYS A 367 1.51 -8.38 -19.75
C LYS A 367 1.48 -6.92 -19.33
N CYS A 368 2.24 -6.55 -18.31
CA CYS A 368 2.36 -5.17 -17.85
C CYS A 368 3.50 -4.39 -18.54
N ARG A 369 4.12 -4.97 -19.58
CA ARG A 369 5.22 -4.35 -20.35
C ARG A 369 4.81 -4.12 -21.81
N ASP A 370 4.60 -2.87 -22.18
CA ASP A 370 4.51 -2.46 -23.58
C ASP A 370 5.91 -2.29 -24.19
N GLY A 371 6.15 -2.99 -25.29
CA GLY A 371 7.29 -2.75 -26.16
C GLY A 371 7.18 -1.39 -26.84
N SER A 372 8.01 -0.44 -26.42
CA SER A 372 8.41 0.69 -27.26
C SER A 372 9.86 1.10 -26.96
N SER A 373 10.82 0.44 -27.61
CA SER A 373 12.11 1.02 -28.02
C SER A 373 13.06 0.00 -28.66
N GLU A 374 12.61 -0.72 -29.70
CA GLU A 374 13.55 -1.28 -30.68
C GLU A 374 12.95 -1.20 -32.09
N GLN A 375 13.26 -0.11 -32.82
CA GLN A 375 13.90 -0.13 -34.15
C GLN A 375 13.76 1.23 -34.88
N ASN A 376 14.92 1.67 -35.42
CA ASN A 376 15.14 2.65 -36.49
C ASN A 376 14.85 4.13 -36.23
N ASP A 377 15.90 4.86 -35.81
CA ASP A 377 16.50 5.76 -36.78
C ASP A 377 18.03 5.84 -36.63
N GLY A 378 18.71 5.71 -37.75
CA GLY A 378 20.15 5.81 -37.87
C GLY A 378 20.56 7.20 -38.30
N THR A 379 21.73 7.61 -37.82
CA THR A 379 22.54 8.76 -38.28
C THR A 379 22.11 10.15 -37.80
N VAL A 380 22.79 10.68 -36.78
CA VAL A 380 23.91 11.65 -36.91
C VAL A 380 24.13 12.39 -35.58
N ASN A 381 25.38 12.30 -35.10
CA ASN A 381 26.11 13.20 -34.18
C ASN A 381 25.83 13.20 -32.67
N SER A 382 26.62 12.34 -31.99
CA SER A 382 27.64 12.74 -31.00
C SER A 382 27.54 14.13 -30.35
N ALA A 383 26.97 14.17 -29.15
CA ALA A 383 27.46 14.90 -27.96
C ALA A 383 26.46 14.59 -26.83
N SER A 384 26.66 13.57 -26.00
CA SER A 384 27.41 13.76 -24.76
C SER A 384 27.61 12.39 -24.07
N LYS A 385 28.73 11.73 -24.38
CA LYS A 385 29.35 10.82 -23.41
C LYS A 385 30.00 11.71 -22.35
N GLY A 386 29.33 11.87 -21.22
CA GLY A 386 29.85 12.62 -20.09
C GLY A 386 28.80 12.81 -19.00
N LEU A 387 28.68 11.82 -18.11
CA LEU A 387 28.51 11.93 -16.65
C LEU A 387 27.95 10.59 -16.10
N LYS A 388 28.76 9.53 -16.15
CA LYS A 388 28.67 8.39 -15.22
C LYS A 388 29.96 8.36 -14.40
N GLN A 389 30.03 9.21 -13.38
CA GLN A 389 30.90 9.09 -12.21
C GLN A 389 30.67 10.30 -11.30
N LYS A 390 29.83 10.13 -10.26
CA LYS A 390 29.89 10.84 -8.95
C LYS A 390 28.69 10.43 -8.09
N LEU A 391 28.74 9.21 -7.56
CA LEU A 391 27.95 8.79 -6.40
C LEU A 391 28.92 8.13 -5.41
N HIS A 392 29.86 8.93 -4.89
CA HIS A 392 30.77 8.50 -3.81
C HIS A 392 31.43 9.67 -3.06
N LEU A 393 30.71 10.78 -2.85
CA LEU A 393 31.19 11.88 -2.01
C LEU A 393 30.22 12.24 -0.86
N GLY A 394 28.94 11.85 -0.94
CA GLY A 394 27.96 12.03 0.14
C GLY A 394 28.18 11.09 1.33
N ASP A 395 28.52 9.83 1.06
CA ASP A 395 28.71 8.81 2.11
C ASP A 395 30.03 8.98 2.87
N ILE A 396 31.04 9.57 2.24
CA ILE A 396 32.31 9.92 2.88
C ILE A 396 32.16 11.18 3.74
N ILE A 397 31.34 12.17 3.32
CA ILE A 397 31.04 13.35 4.15
C ILE A 397 30.15 12.97 5.34
N ARG A 398 29.18 12.06 5.19
CA ARG A 398 28.40 11.50 6.33
C ARG A 398 29.25 10.69 7.30
N LYS A 399 30.23 9.89 6.82
CA LYS A 399 31.19 9.18 7.68
C LYS A 399 32.21 10.11 8.36
N ILE A 400 32.69 11.16 7.68
CA ILE A 400 33.59 12.16 8.26
C ILE A 400 32.85 13.05 9.28
N TRP A 401 31.57 13.35 9.06
CA TRP A 401 30.75 14.09 10.03
C TRP A 401 30.42 13.25 11.28
N MET A 402 30.09 11.95 11.11
CA MET A 402 29.92 11.03 12.24
C MET A 402 31.21 10.78 13.04
N LEU A 403 32.39 10.90 12.41
CA LEU A 403 33.68 10.72 13.09
C LEU A 403 34.27 12.01 13.69
N SER A 404 33.69 13.19 13.42
CA SER A 404 34.25 14.47 13.85
C SER A 404 33.43 15.23 14.90
N VAL A 405 32.26 14.73 15.31
CA VAL A 405 31.56 15.23 16.51
C VAL A 405 32.10 14.48 17.74
N ARG A 406 33.24 14.97 18.24
CA ARG A 406 33.75 14.61 19.57
C ARG A 406 32.68 14.90 20.62
N ARG A 407 32.41 13.88 21.46
CA ARG A 407 31.78 13.96 22.79
C ARG A 407 31.80 15.37 23.38
N MET A 408 30.62 15.99 23.44
CA MET A 408 30.33 16.93 24.53
C MET A 408 29.61 16.15 25.63
N PRO A 409 29.99 16.33 26.90
CA PRO A 409 29.41 15.57 28.00
C PRO A 409 27.97 16.02 28.21
N MET A 410 27.01 15.17 27.85
CA MET A 410 25.62 15.33 28.26
C MET A 410 25.54 15.04 29.76
N GLY A 411 25.52 16.13 30.54
CA GLY A 411 25.09 16.10 31.93
C GLY A 411 23.59 15.80 32.01
N SER A 412 23.24 14.95 32.96
CA SER A 412 21.92 14.70 33.52
C SER A 412 20.84 15.78 33.28
N SER A 413 19.63 15.33 32.91
CA SER A 413 18.30 15.65 33.48
C SER A 413 17.24 16.09 32.44
N THR A 414 16.11 15.35 32.44
CA THR A 414 14.75 15.69 31.97
C THR A 414 14.57 16.00 30.48
N SER A 415 14.04 15.02 29.72
CA SER A 415 13.35 15.24 28.45
C SER A 415 12.20 16.23 28.67
N ILE A 416 12.31 17.41 28.06
CA ILE A 416 11.35 18.53 28.19
C ILE A 416 9.98 18.19 27.56
N ILE A 417 9.95 17.24 26.61
CA ILE A 417 8.75 16.72 25.94
C ILE A 417 8.73 15.18 26.10
N THR A 418 7.59 14.59 26.41
CA THR A 418 7.44 13.13 26.50
C THR A 418 7.35 12.50 25.10
N ASN A 419 7.67 11.21 24.97
CA ASN A 419 7.52 10.50 23.68
C ASN A 419 6.06 10.47 23.19
N GLU A 420 5.09 10.50 24.13
CA GLU A 420 3.66 10.58 23.85
C GLU A 420 3.29 11.96 23.25
N GLN A 421 3.75 13.06 23.85
CA GLN A 421 3.53 14.41 23.31
C GLN A 421 4.20 14.61 21.94
N LEU A 422 5.38 14.01 21.72
CA LEU A 422 6.03 14.05 20.41
C LEU A 422 5.25 13.24 19.36
N ALA A 423 4.58 12.15 19.76
CA ALA A 423 3.69 11.40 18.87
C ALA A 423 2.44 12.21 18.54
N GLU A 424 1.83 12.84 19.54
CA GLU A 424 0.66 13.72 19.38
C GLU A 424 0.95 14.88 18.43
N TYR A 425 2.06 15.61 18.62
CA TYR A 425 2.46 16.68 17.68
C TYR A 425 2.73 16.17 16.26
N ALA A 426 3.25 14.95 16.10
CA ALA A 426 3.48 14.35 14.78
C ALA A 426 2.20 13.83 14.12
N GLU A 427 1.14 13.56 14.88
CA GLU A 427 -0.18 13.20 14.37
C GLU A 427 -1.00 14.43 14.00
N LEU A 428 -0.84 15.52 14.74
CA LEU A 428 -1.57 16.79 14.52
C LEU A 428 -0.91 17.70 13.48
N THR A 429 0.35 17.46 13.10
CA THR A 429 1.08 18.26 12.11
C THR A 429 1.60 17.42 10.96
N TYR A 430 1.86 18.05 9.81
CA TYR A 430 2.47 17.38 8.64
C TYR A 430 4.01 17.26 8.75
N LEU A 431 4.53 17.25 9.98
CA LEU A 431 5.95 17.21 10.31
C LEU A 431 6.34 15.84 10.88
N SER A 432 7.54 15.36 10.57
CA SER A 432 8.11 14.16 11.18
C SER A 432 8.62 14.44 12.60
N LYS A 433 8.70 13.38 13.42
CA LYS A 433 9.32 13.45 14.76
C LYS A 433 10.72 14.08 14.75
N SER A 434 11.52 13.84 13.70
CA SER A 434 12.84 14.47 13.53
C SER A 434 12.78 15.96 13.22
N GLU A 435 11.80 16.42 12.43
CA GLU A 435 11.60 17.84 12.11
C GLU A 435 11.12 18.60 13.35
N ILE A 436 10.20 18.01 14.12
CA ILE A 436 9.71 18.57 15.39
C ILE A 436 10.85 18.68 16.41
N ILE A 437 11.68 17.65 16.54
CA ILE A 437 12.88 17.70 17.41
C ILE A 437 13.86 18.78 16.93
N TYR A 438 14.04 18.95 15.62
CA TYR A 438 14.92 19.98 15.08
C TYR A 438 14.40 21.40 15.39
N ILE A 439 13.10 21.65 15.21
CA ILE A 439 12.46 22.92 15.57
C ILE A 439 12.61 23.15 17.08
N LEU A 440 12.36 22.13 17.91
CA LEU A 440 12.52 22.21 19.36
C LEU A 440 13.96 22.53 19.76
N GLN A 441 14.96 21.87 19.17
CA GLN A 441 16.37 22.15 19.44
C GLN A 441 16.77 23.58 19.08
N LYS A 442 16.21 24.11 18.00
CA LYS A 442 16.43 25.49 17.56
C LYS A 442 15.78 26.49 18.52
N VAL A 443 14.54 26.26 18.94
CA VAL A 443 13.86 27.10 19.93
C VAL A 443 14.57 27.04 21.29
N LEU A 444 15.02 25.87 21.73
CA LEU A 444 15.81 25.72 22.96
C LEU A 444 17.15 26.46 22.94
N SER A 445 17.72 26.65 21.74
CA SER A 445 18.97 27.41 21.58
C SER A 445 18.82 28.91 21.86
N LEU A 446 17.61 29.46 21.71
CA LEU A 446 17.30 30.85 22.07
C LEU A 446 17.29 31.08 23.59
N ASP A 447 16.89 30.07 24.37
CA ASP A 447 16.60 30.24 25.80
C ASP A 447 17.71 29.71 26.75
N GLY A 448 18.88 29.37 26.21
CA GLY A 448 20.03 28.92 27.01
C GLY A 448 19.80 27.64 27.84
N GLY A 449 18.72 26.89 27.54
CA GLY A 449 18.43 25.56 28.07
C GLY A 449 18.11 25.47 29.56
N ARG A 450 17.65 26.54 30.24
CA ARG A 450 17.42 26.50 31.70
C ARG A 450 16.04 26.89 32.22
N ASN A 451 15.14 27.47 31.40
CA ASN A 451 13.76 27.81 31.80
C ASN A 451 12.77 27.76 30.62
N PHE A 452 12.81 26.68 29.82
CA PHE A 452 11.88 26.54 28.70
C PHE A 452 10.51 26.06 29.20
N SER A 453 9.47 26.82 28.87
CA SER A 453 8.06 26.40 28.96
C SER A 453 7.52 26.30 27.54
N LEU A 454 6.74 25.27 27.23
CA LEU A 454 6.08 25.09 25.92
C LEU A 454 5.16 26.27 25.57
N THR A 455 4.69 26.99 26.58
CA THR A 455 3.83 28.18 26.48
C THR A 455 4.59 29.50 26.37
N LYS A 456 5.93 29.47 26.35
CA LYS A 456 6.73 30.69 26.27
C LYS A 456 6.67 31.24 24.85
N ARG A 457 6.23 32.49 24.72
CA ARG A 457 6.15 33.20 23.46
C ARG A 457 7.44 33.99 23.22
N PHE A 458 7.94 33.97 21.99
CA PHE A 458 9.18 34.62 21.57
C PHE A 458 8.88 35.71 20.54
N PRO A 459 9.57 36.87 20.60
CA PRO A 459 9.30 37.98 19.68
C PRO A 459 9.76 37.69 18.25
N GLU A 460 9.04 38.23 17.26
CA GLU A 460 9.30 38.07 15.82
C GLU A 460 10.79 38.16 15.41
N PRO A 461 11.60 39.15 15.88
CA PRO A 461 12.98 39.32 15.42
C PRO A 461 13.87 38.11 15.74
N GLU A 462 13.64 37.44 16.87
CA GLU A 462 14.42 36.27 17.28
C GLU A 462 14.09 35.05 16.40
N MET A 463 12.84 34.94 15.93
CA MET A 463 12.40 33.86 15.04
C MET A 463 12.94 34.02 13.62
N VAL A 464 12.98 35.24 13.11
CA VAL A 464 13.53 35.54 11.79
C VAL A 464 15.05 35.29 11.74
N ASP A 465 15.76 35.52 12.84
CA ASP A 465 17.20 35.21 12.93
C ASP A 465 17.46 33.70 13.10
N LEU A 466 16.52 32.95 13.70
CA LEU A 466 16.62 31.49 13.87
C LEU A 466 16.43 30.73 12.56
N PHE A 467 15.56 31.23 11.67
CA PHE A 467 15.23 30.62 10.39
C PHE A 467 15.55 31.57 9.20
N PRO A 468 16.76 31.47 8.62
CA PRO A 468 17.19 32.32 7.50
C PRO A 468 16.24 32.28 6.28
N GLN A 469 15.48 31.21 6.13
CA GLN A 469 14.49 31.03 5.07
C GLN A 469 13.33 32.04 5.18
N LEU A 470 12.91 32.39 6.40
CA LEU A 470 11.86 33.40 6.62
C LEU A 470 12.37 34.82 6.36
N LYS A 471 13.67 35.07 6.57
CA LYS A 471 14.29 36.39 6.39
C LYS A 471 14.18 36.95 4.97
N HIS A 472 14.20 36.08 3.96
CA HIS A 472 14.17 36.46 2.54
C HIS A 472 12.79 36.35 1.89
N ASN A 473 11.74 36.01 2.65
CA ASN A 473 10.39 35.86 2.13
C ASN A 473 9.66 37.22 2.07
N PRO A 474 9.13 37.65 0.90
CA PRO A 474 8.39 38.92 0.76
C PRO A 474 7.07 38.97 1.53
N PHE A 475 6.52 37.82 1.94
CA PHE A 475 5.28 37.73 2.73
C PHE A 475 5.54 37.42 4.20
N ARG A 476 6.76 37.64 4.70
CA ARG A 476 7.17 37.27 6.05
C ARG A 476 6.28 37.88 7.12
N ASP A 477 5.98 39.17 7.03
CA ASP A 477 5.12 39.89 7.97
C ASP A 477 3.71 39.29 8.02
N ARG A 478 3.12 38.95 6.86
CA ARG A 478 1.80 38.31 6.79
C ARG A 478 1.82 36.87 7.27
N LEU A 479 2.83 36.08 6.91
CA LEU A 479 3.01 34.72 7.42
C LEU A 479 3.14 34.73 8.95
N LEU A 480 3.85 35.71 9.50
CA LEU A 480 4.00 35.78 10.94
C LEU A 480 2.72 36.28 11.62
N HIS A 481 1.99 37.21 11.00
CA HIS A 481 0.71 37.66 11.53
C HIS A 481 -0.36 36.56 11.53
N VAL A 482 -0.52 35.84 10.42
CA VAL A 482 -1.56 34.81 10.23
C VAL A 482 -1.35 33.59 11.12
N PHE A 483 -0.10 33.20 11.34
CA PHE A 483 0.24 32.03 12.16
C PHE A 483 0.45 32.35 13.65
N SER A 484 0.26 33.60 14.08
CA SER A 484 0.31 33.96 15.50
C SER A 484 -1.07 33.80 16.15
N SER A 485 -1.22 32.82 17.06
CA SER A 485 -2.50 32.54 17.73
C SER A 485 -3.10 33.73 18.51
N GLU A 486 -2.26 34.65 19.00
CA GLU A 486 -2.67 35.77 19.88
C GLU A 486 -2.52 37.15 19.22
N ASN A 487 -2.11 37.23 17.94
CA ASN A 487 -1.87 38.48 17.21
C ASN A 487 -0.97 39.48 17.97
N ASP A 488 0.00 38.96 18.75
CA ASP A 488 0.82 39.72 19.71
C ASP A 488 2.26 39.94 19.22
N ASP A 489 2.53 39.70 17.94
CA ASP A 489 3.86 39.70 17.31
C ASP A 489 4.88 38.76 18.00
N GLN A 490 4.36 37.75 18.71
CA GLN A 490 5.14 36.69 19.35
C GLN A 490 4.66 35.31 18.90
N PHE A 491 5.55 34.33 19.04
CA PHE A 491 5.34 32.94 18.62
C PHE A 491 5.54 31.98 19.76
N SER A 492 4.55 31.14 19.99
CA SER A 492 4.71 29.93 20.79
C SER A 492 5.39 28.82 19.97
N PHE A 493 5.75 27.73 20.64
CA PHE A 493 6.25 26.54 19.96
C PHE A 493 5.19 25.92 19.03
N GLU A 494 3.91 25.97 19.41
CA GLU A 494 2.80 25.42 18.63
C GLU A 494 2.55 26.26 17.37
N ASP A 495 2.59 27.60 17.47
CA ASP A 495 2.50 28.51 16.32
C ASP A 495 3.59 28.23 15.26
N LEU A 496 4.80 27.90 15.71
CA LEU A 496 5.91 27.53 14.81
C LEU A 496 5.67 26.17 14.15
N LEU A 497 5.12 25.21 14.90
CA LEU A 497 4.77 23.91 14.35
C LEU A 497 3.69 24.06 13.27
N ASP A 498 2.68 24.89 13.47
CA ASP A 498 1.64 25.16 12.47
C ASP A 498 2.20 25.83 11.22
N LEU A 499 3.05 26.85 11.39
CA LEU A 499 3.73 27.51 10.26
C LEU A 499 4.54 26.52 9.41
N PHE A 500 5.37 25.70 10.06
CA PHE A 500 6.19 24.72 9.34
C PHE A 500 5.39 23.52 8.83
N SER A 501 4.30 23.16 9.50
CA SER A 501 3.35 22.14 9.07
C SER A 501 2.73 22.52 7.73
N VAL A 502 2.28 23.77 7.58
CA VAL A 502 1.72 24.25 6.32
C VAL A 502 2.79 24.37 5.23
N LEU A 503 4.00 24.82 5.58
CA LEU A 503 5.10 24.95 4.61
C LEU A 503 5.74 23.62 4.20
N SER A 504 5.41 22.52 4.88
CA SER A 504 5.86 21.15 4.56
C SER A 504 5.42 20.71 3.17
N GLU A 505 6.23 19.85 2.53
CA GLU A 505 5.89 19.19 1.26
C GLU A 505 4.79 18.12 1.42
N LYS A 506 4.59 17.65 2.68
CA LYS A 506 3.60 16.62 3.05
C LYS A 506 2.19 17.19 3.27
N CYS A 507 2.04 18.50 3.42
CA CYS A 507 0.75 19.15 3.62
C CYS A 507 -0.13 19.06 2.35
N PRO A 508 -1.40 18.61 2.46
CA PRO A 508 -2.34 18.58 1.34
C PRO A 508 -2.53 19.95 0.70
N LEU A 509 -2.67 19.98 -0.63
CA LEU A 509 -2.78 21.22 -1.40
C LEU A 509 -3.98 22.08 -1.00
N ALA A 510 -5.12 21.48 -0.66
CA ALA A 510 -6.31 22.21 -0.26
C ALA A 510 -6.10 22.97 1.06
N VAL A 511 -5.48 22.31 2.06
CA VAL A 511 -5.16 22.94 3.36
C VAL A 511 -4.15 24.07 3.17
N LYS A 512 -3.11 23.83 2.36
CA LYS A 512 -2.11 24.85 2.00
C LYS A 512 -2.74 26.05 1.28
N ALA A 513 -3.74 25.83 0.42
CA ALA A 513 -4.44 26.89 -0.28
C ALA A 513 -5.34 27.73 0.65
N THR A 514 -6.02 27.12 1.63
CA THR A 514 -6.78 27.85 2.67
C THR A 514 -5.88 28.77 3.49
N TRP A 515 -4.71 28.29 3.91
CA TRP A 515 -3.75 29.15 4.64
C TRP A 515 -3.14 30.23 3.75
N ALA A 516 -2.84 29.92 2.48
CA ALA A 516 -2.37 30.93 1.53
C ALA A 516 -3.41 32.00 1.24
N PHE A 517 -4.70 31.65 1.22
CA PHE A 517 -5.81 32.61 1.10
C PHE A 517 -5.74 33.65 2.22
N GLN A 518 -5.60 33.22 3.48
CA GLN A 518 -5.47 34.11 4.63
C GLN A 518 -4.20 34.97 4.57
N VAL A 519 -3.11 34.46 3.99
CA VAL A 519 -1.88 35.23 3.80
C VAL A 519 -2.05 36.32 2.73
N TYR A 520 -2.85 36.07 1.70
CA TYR A 520 -3.09 36.97 0.57
C TYR A 520 -4.27 37.93 0.75
N ASP A 521 -5.16 37.68 1.70
CA ASP A 521 -6.19 38.59 2.16
C ASP A 521 -5.53 39.66 3.07
N PHE A 522 -5.18 40.83 2.54
CA PHE A 522 -4.39 41.81 3.32
C PHE A 522 -5.23 42.60 4.32
N ASP A 523 -6.50 42.83 4.02
CA ASP A 523 -7.43 43.60 4.85
C ASP A 523 -8.28 42.73 5.80
N ASN A 524 -8.12 41.41 5.70
CA ASN A 524 -8.77 40.38 6.52
C ASN A 524 -10.31 40.38 6.39
N ASP A 525 -10.84 40.77 5.23
CA ASP A 525 -12.27 40.79 4.96
C ASP A 525 -12.82 39.41 4.51
N ASN A 526 -11.95 38.40 4.41
CA ASN A 526 -12.20 37.06 3.89
C ASN A 526 -12.58 37.03 2.41
N LEU A 527 -12.15 38.02 1.64
CA LEU A 527 -12.28 38.13 0.20
C LEU A 527 -10.95 38.62 -0.37
N ILE A 528 -10.50 38.06 -1.49
CA ILE A 528 -9.35 38.64 -2.20
C ILE A 528 -9.92 39.63 -3.22
N SER A 529 -9.77 40.91 -2.91
CA SER A 529 -10.20 42.03 -3.74
C SER A 529 -9.17 42.38 -4.82
N LYS A 530 -9.52 43.31 -5.71
CA LYS A 530 -8.59 43.84 -6.71
C LYS A 530 -7.40 44.52 -6.02
N GLU A 531 -7.65 45.18 -4.91
CA GLU A 531 -6.66 45.89 -4.09
C GLU A 531 -5.65 44.92 -3.48
N ASP A 532 -6.09 43.75 -2.98
CA ASP A 532 -5.21 42.70 -2.45
C ASP A 532 -4.29 42.11 -3.51
N ILE A 533 -4.79 41.91 -4.73
CA ILE A 533 -3.99 41.40 -5.85
C ILE A 533 -2.94 42.42 -6.28
N VAL A 534 -3.26 43.71 -6.23
CA VAL A 534 -2.31 44.79 -6.52
C VAL A 534 -1.21 44.84 -5.45
N GLU A 535 -1.57 44.74 -4.17
CA GLU A 535 -0.62 44.67 -3.05
C GLU A 535 0.27 43.41 -3.15
N LEU A 536 -0.30 42.27 -3.54
CA LEU A 536 0.44 41.04 -3.82
C LEU A 536 1.47 41.22 -4.94
N CYS A 537 1.08 41.86 -6.05
CA CYS A 537 1.98 42.17 -7.15
C CYS A 537 3.13 43.10 -6.71
N ASP A 538 2.83 44.07 -5.86
CA ASP A 538 3.82 45.01 -5.31
C ASP A 538 4.87 44.30 -4.47
N ARG A 539 4.45 43.36 -3.61
CA ARG A 539 5.34 42.58 -2.74
C ARG A 539 6.23 41.62 -3.52
N ILE A 540 5.71 40.99 -4.57
CA ILE A 540 6.49 40.09 -5.44
C ILE A 540 7.52 40.87 -6.26
N THR A 541 7.15 42.06 -6.74
CA THR A 541 8.01 42.89 -7.62
C THR A 541 8.93 43.85 -6.87
N LYS A 542 8.85 43.91 -5.53
CA LYS A 542 9.59 44.85 -4.68
C LYS A 542 9.40 46.31 -5.14
N HIS A 543 8.17 46.66 -5.53
CA HIS A 543 7.71 47.98 -5.97
C HIS A 543 8.36 48.62 -7.24
N ASP A 544 9.28 47.95 -7.95
CA ASP A 544 10.13 48.63 -8.96
C ASP A 544 9.97 48.16 -10.43
N LEU A 545 9.03 47.26 -10.75
CA LEU A 545 9.01 46.58 -12.06
C LEU A 545 7.70 46.61 -12.87
N LEU A 546 6.58 47.06 -12.29
CA LEU A 546 5.28 47.08 -12.99
C LEU A 546 4.62 48.45 -12.84
N GLU A 547 4.09 49.00 -13.94
CA GLU A 547 3.28 50.22 -13.92
C GLU A 547 1.90 49.95 -13.29
N SER A 548 1.29 50.96 -12.67
CA SER A 548 -0.03 50.82 -12.02
C SER A 548 -1.13 50.33 -12.97
N GLU A 549 -1.03 50.65 -14.28
CA GLU A 549 -1.97 50.15 -15.29
C GLU A 549 -1.81 48.65 -15.54
N GLU A 550 -0.57 48.14 -15.59
CA GLU A 550 -0.29 46.72 -15.82
C GLU A 550 -0.76 45.85 -14.65
N LYS A 551 -0.60 46.34 -13.41
CA LYS A 551 -1.12 45.68 -12.20
C LYS A 551 -2.64 45.58 -12.22
N GLY A 552 -3.32 46.64 -12.68
CA GLY A 552 -4.77 46.65 -12.86
C GLY A 552 -5.23 45.59 -13.88
N ILE A 553 -4.50 45.46 -15.00
CA ILE A 553 -4.79 44.44 -16.03
C ILE A 553 -4.59 43.02 -15.49
N ILE A 554 -3.54 42.78 -14.71
CA ILE A 554 -3.28 41.46 -14.09
C ILE A 554 -4.38 41.12 -13.09
N ALA A 555 -4.79 42.07 -12.25
CA ALA A 555 -5.87 41.85 -11.30
C ALA A 555 -7.19 41.56 -12.01
N ASP A 556 -7.52 42.30 -13.07
CA ASP A 556 -8.74 42.04 -13.86
C ASP A 556 -8.69 40.68 -14.59
N LEU A 557 -7.51 40.23 -15.02
CA LEU A 557 -7.32 38.89 -15.61
C LEU A 557 -7.49 37.77 -14.59
N LEU A 558 -6.90 37.91 -13.40
CA LEU A 558 -7.00 36.93 -12.32
C LEU A 558 -8.43 36.82 -11.79
N LEU A 559 -9.09 37.96 -11.57
CA LEU A 559 -10.51 37.98 -11.17
C LEU A 559 -11.36 37.28 -12.22
N ARG A 560 -11.19 37.57 -13.52
CA ARG A 560 -11.96 36.91 -14.58
C ARG A 560 -11.77 35.39 -14.67
N GLU A 561 -10.60 34.88 -14.28
CA GLU A 561 -10.29 33.46 -14.35
C GLU A 561 -10.73 32.68 -13.09
N ILE A 562 -10.71 33.34 -11.92
CA ILE A 562 -10.93 32.69 -10.62
C ILE A 562 -12.32 33.00 -10.03
N ASP A 563 -12.88 34.19 -10.25
CA ASP A 563 -14.22 34.58 -9.78
C ASP A 563 -15.30 33.82 -10.58
N LEU A 564 -15.77 32.71 -10.02
CA LEU A 564 -16.82 31.86 -10.61
C LEU A 564 -18.22 32.43 -10.32
N GLN A 565 -18.36 33.19 -9.24
CA GLN A 565 -19.60 33.79 -8.77
C GLN A 565 -19.91 35.15 -9.42
N ASN A 566 -18.96 35.74 -10.16
CA ASN A 566 -19.01 37.07 -10.76
C ASN A 566 -19.38 38.17 -9.76
N ASN A 567 -18.87 38.06 -8.54
CA ASN A 567 -19.12 39.02 -7.46
C ASN A 567 -18.05 40.13 -7.40
N GLY A 568 -17.01 40.05 -8.24
CA GLY A 568 -15.92 41.02 -8.33
C GLY A 568 -14.76 40.77 -7.37
N ASN A 569 -14.87 39.74 -6.51
CA ASN A 569 -13.91 39.34 -5.51
C ASN A 569 -13.66 37.82 -5.61
N ILE A 570 -12.60 37.32 -4.97
CA ILE A 570 -12.35 35.86 -4.91
C ILE A 570 -12.63 35.38 -3.48
N GLY A 571 -13.61 34.49 -3.31
CA GLY A 571 -13.84 33.83 -2.03
C GLY A 571 -12.89 32.66 -1.77
N GLU A 572 -12.79 32.23 -0.50
CA GLU A 572 -11.92 31.11 -0.09
C GLU A 572 -12.11 29.84 -0.95
N PHE A 573 -13.37 29.46 -1.21
CA PHE A 573 -13.68 28.27 -2.00
C PHE A 573 -13.19 28.38 -3.46
N GLU A 574 -13.31 29.56 -4.06
CA GLU A 574 -12.89 29.82 -5.44
C GLU A 574 -11.36 29.83 -5.53
N PHE A 575 -10.70 30.43 -4.54
CA PHE A 575 -9.25 30.45 -4.43
C PHE A 575 -8.68 29.03 -4.27
N VAL A 576 -9.22 28.23 -3.35
CA VAL A 576 -8.79 26.83 -3.15
C VAL A 576 -9.01 26.01 -4.42
N HIS A 577 -10.15 26.19 -5.09
CA HIS A 577 -10.45 25.51 -6.34
C HIS A 577 -9.46 25.85 -7.46
N ALA A 578 -9.10 27.14 -7.59
CA ALA A 578 -8.12 27.60 -8.57
C ALA A 578 -6.71 27.07 -8.25
N MET A 579 -6.27 27.17 -7.00
CA MET A 579 -4.93 26.72 -6.58
C MET A 579 -4.75 25.21 -6.69
N CYS A 580 -5.79 24.40 -6.44
CA CYS A 580 -5.74 22.95 -6.66
C CYS A 580 -5.54 22.55 -8.13
N LYS A 581 -5.88 23.42 -9.09
CA LYS A 581 -5.68 23.20 -10.52
C LYS A 581 -4.32 23.69 -11.03
N MET A 582 -3.57 24.45 -10.22
CA MET A 582 -2.25 24.97 -10.57
C MET A 582 -1.13 24.08 -9.98
N PRO A 583 -0.49 23.20 -10.78
CA PRO A 583 0.54 22.29 -10.27
C PRO A 583 1.79 23.02 -9.74
N GLU A 584 2.05 24.24 -10.23
CA GLU A 584 3.19 25.07 -9.83
C GLU A 584 3.04 25.65 -8.41
N PHE A 585 1.80 25.84 -7.93
CA PHE A 585 1.53 26.39 -6.60
C PHE A 585 2.14 25.55 -5.47
N ARG A 586 2.24 24.22 -5.66
CA ARG A 586 2.84 23.28 -4.69
C ARG A 586 4.29 23.64 -4.34
N GLN A 587 5.03 24.16 -5.31
CA GLN A 587 6.45 24.47 -5.15
C GLN A 587 6.66 25.87 -4.59
N THR A 588 5.78 26.82 -4.95
CA THR A 588 5.88 28.24 -4.55
C THR A 588 5.62 28.45 -3.05
N PHE A 589 4.73 27.66 -2.45
CA PHE A 589 4.38 27.75 -1.02
C PHE A 589 5.02 26.59 -0.22
N SER A 590 6.34 26.44 -0.30
CA SER A 590 7.08 25.39 0.42
C SER A 590 8.37 25.93 1.05
N CYS A 591 8.68 25.46 2.27
CA CYS A 591 9.92 25.76 2.95
C CYS A 591 10.51 24.47 3.52
N ARG A 592 11.77 24.17 3.21
CA ARG A 592 12.47 23.00 3.76
C ARG A 592 13.14 23.41 5.06
N VAL A 593 12.75 22.72 6.14
CA VAL A 593 13.23 22.92 7.52
C VAL A 593 14.37 21.98 7.82
#